data_AF-A0A7Y5WYN2-F1
#
_entry.id   AF-A0A7Y5WYN2-F1
#
_cell.length_a   1.000
_cell.length_b   1.000
_cell.length_c   1.000
_cell.angle_alpha   90.00
_cell.angle_beta   90.00
_cell.angle_gamma   90.00
#
_symmetry.space_group_name_H-M   'P 1'
#
loop_
_entity.id
_entity.type
_entity.pdbx_description
1 polymer ?
#
loop_
_entity_poly.entity_id
_entity_poly.type
_entity_poly.pdbx_seq_one_letter_code
_entity_poly.pdbx_strand_id
1 'polypeptide(L)'
;MRTLTSPILVVAVLAALVAGCGGGGGGGSSSGTPNGGGGVNGISVGNCLNEDEDFLVQPSQTTLDGQSPAGVSFTLTLYKDSAAAQAAAAKKNKKFTAVVENGVIDFRGNPSAIAGAPPAKISKVELNAIKRCMEKAKG
;
A
#
# COMPACT_ATOMS: atom_id res chain seq x y z
N MET A 1 48.65 -60.71 7.94
CA MET A 1 49.18 -60.19 6.65
C MET A 1 48.75 -58.72 6.60
N ARG A 2 49.68 -57.75 6.78
CA ARG A 2 50.23 -56.85 5.73
C ARG A 2 49.12 -56.28 4.82
N THR A 3 48.90 -54.99 4.57
CA THR A 3 49.52 -53.69 4.90
C THR A 3 48.60 -52.58 4.31
N LEU A 4 48.61 -51.38 4.91
CA LEU A 4 48.50 -50.03 4.31
C LEU A 4 47.47 -49.75 3.19
N THR A 5 46.58 -48.76 3.36
CA THR A 5 46.71 -47.42 2.73
C THR A 5 45.49 -46.53 3.05
N SER A 6 45.77 -45.32 3.55
CA SER A 6 44.87 -44.15 3.58
C SER A 6 44.93 -43.44 2.20
N PRO A 7 43.98 -42.58 1.81
CA PRO A 7 44.02 -41.18 2.28
C PRO A 7 42.66 -40.47 2.46
N ILE A 8 42.62 -39.63 3.50
CA ILE A 8 42.26 -38.20 3.46
C ILE A 8 41.01 -37.80 2.64
N LEU A 9 39.97 -37.34 3.35
CA LEU A 9 39.28 -36.11 2.98
C LEU A 9 38.75 -35.39 4.23
N VAL A 10 39.44 -34.31 4.56
CA VAL A 10 39.13 -33.34 5.60
C VAL A 10 37.97 -32.48 5.11
N VAL A 11 36.87 -32.44 5.85
CA VAL A 11 35.93 -31.31 5.80
C VAL A 11 35.64 -30.88 7.23
N ALA A 12 36.44 -29.93 7.69
CA ALA A 12 36.14 -29.12 8.87
C ALA A 12 35.28 -27.94 8.41
N VAL A 13 34.07 -27.79 8.97
CA VAL A 13 33.43 -26.47 9.08
C VAL A 13 32.86 -26.30 10.48
N LEU A 14 33.30 -25.20 11.06
CA LEU A 14 33.17 -24.64 12.39
C LEU A 14 31.84 -24.84 13.12
N ALA A 15 31.99 -25.05 14.42
CA ALA A 15 30.95 -24.91 15.43
C ALA A 15 30.66 -23.43 15.80
N ALA A 16 29.40 -23.24 16.20
CA ALA A 16 28.89 -22.32 17.21
C ALA A 16 29.00 -20.80 17.01
N LEU A 17 27.84 -20.15 17.02
CA LEU A 17 27.57 -19.02 17.92
C LEU A 17 26.12 -19.10 18.39
N VAL A 18 25.95 -19.60 19.61
CA VAL A 18 24.77 -19.38 20.45
C VAL A 18 24.89 -17.96 21.00
N ALA A 19 23.92 -17.09 20.71
CA ALA A 19 23.65 -15.91 21.53
C ALA A 19 22.19 -15.48 21.34
N GLY A 20 21.37 -15.67 22.38
CA GLY A 20 20.19 -14.85 22.64
C GLY A 20 18.89 -15.20 21.92
N CYS A 21 18.19 -16.24 22.37
CA CYS A 21 16.72 -16.24 22.39
C CYS A 21 16.29 -15.32 23.54
N GLY A 22 16.52 -14.02 23.36
CA GLY A 22 16.14 -12.95 24.28
C GLY A 22 14.75 -12.46 23.94
N GLY A 23 13.89 -12.43 24.95
CA GLY A 23 12.51 -11.99 24.82
C GLY A 23 12.36 -10.62 24.15
N GLY A 24 11.24 -10.46 23.46
CA GLY A 24 10.83 -9.20 22.88
C GLY A 24 9.36 -9.30 22.55
N GLY A 25 8.51 -9.10 23.55
CA GLY A 25 7.09 -8.89 23.35
C GLY A 25 6.92 -7.72 22.39
N GLY A 26 6.50 -8.02 21.16
CA GLY A 26 6.15 -7.03 20.15
C GLY A 26 4.69 -6.58 20.30
N GLY A 27 4.30 -6.18 21.51
CA GLY A 27 3.13 -5.35 21.74
C GLY A 27 3.44 -3.94 21.25
N GLY A 28 3.58 -3.78 19.94
CA GLY A 28 3.80 -2.51 19.28
C GLY A 28 2.47 -1.91 18.87
N SER A 29 1.68 -1.41 19.83
CA SER A 29 0.77 -0.32 19.55
C SER A 29 1.64 0.84 19.10
N SER A 30 1.90 0.91 17.79
CA SER A 30 2.56 2.04 17.16
C SER A 30 1.60 3.22 17.29
N SER A 31 1.69 3.93 18.41
CA SER A 31 1.19 5.29 18.59
C SER A 31 2.03 6.30 17.79
N GLY A 32 2.53 5.86 16.62
CA GLY A 32 3.17 6.74 15.66
C GLY A 32 2.08 7.61 15.07
N THR A 33 2.16 8.90 15.35
CA THR A 33 1.38 9.93 14.66
C THR A 33 1.29 9.59 13.17
N PRO A 34 0.09 9.55 12.57
CA PRO A 34 -0.07 9.15 11.18
C PRO A 34 0.79 10.04 10.27
N ASN A 35 1.86 9.47 9.72
CA ASN A 35 2.78 10.18 8.81
C ASN A 35 2.35 10.11 7.33
N GLY A 36 1.21 9.48 7.06
CA GLY A 36 0.51 9.67 5.80
C GLY A 36 -0.23 10.99 5.81
N GLY A 37 -0.23 11.71 4.68
CA GLY A 37 -0.59 13.12 4.59
C GLY A 37 -1.75 13.53 5.49
N GLY A 38 -1.53 14.55 6.33
CA GLY A 38 -2.61 15.21 7.08
C GLY A 38 -3.21 14.42 8.23
N GLY A 39 -2.48 13.46 8.82
CA GLY A 39 -3.00 12.64 9.91
C GLY A 39 -3.80 11.43 9.44
N VAL A 40 -3.66 11.04 8.16
CA VAL A 40 -4.26 9.81 7.60
C VAL A 40 -3.14 8.86 7.22
N ASN A 41 -2.99 7.72 7.91
CA ASN A 41 -1.95 6.74 7.55
C ASN A 41 -2.37 5.95 6.29
N GLY A 42 -1.67 6.13 5.18
CA GLY A 42 -1.94 5.42 3.93
C GLY A 42 -1.78 3.89 4.02
N ILE A 43 -0.98 3.38 4.98
CA ILE A 43 -0.90 1.93 5.23
C ILE A 43 -2.24 1.44 5.80
N SER A 44 -2.80 2.15 6.79
CA SER A 44 -4.10 1.80 7.38
C SER A 44 -5.23 1.93 6.36
N VAL A 45 -5.18 2.94 5.49
CA VAL A 45 -6.13 3.08 4.37
C VAL A 45 -6.01 1.88 3.43
N GLY A 46 -4.79 1.52 3.02
CA GLY A 46 -4.56 0.40 2.11
C GLY A 46 -5.03 -0.93 2.69
N ASN A 47 -4.79 -1.19 3.98
CA ASN A 47 -5.27 -2.39 4.65
C ASN A 47 -6.80 -2.43 4.71
N CYS A 48 -7.45 -1.32 5.10
CA CYS A 48 -8.92 -1.24 5.09
C CYS A 48 -9.49 -1.49 3.68
N LEU A 49 -8.89 -0.90 2.65
CA LEU A 49 -9.34 -1.11 1.27
C LEU A 49 -9.23 -2.57 0.83
N ASN A 50 -8.16 -3.27 1.21
CA ASN A 50 -7.96 -4.68 0.90
C ASN A 50 -8.87 -5.61 1.71
N GLU A 51 -9.07 -5.34 3.00
CA GLU A 51 -9.74 -6.26 3.93
C GLU A 51 -11.25 -6.04 4.01
N ASP A 52 -11.72 -4.79 3.92
CA ASP A 52 -13.12 -4.43 4.17
C ASP A 52 -13.91 -4.10 2.89
N GLU A 53 -13.23 -3.74 1.79
CA GLU A 53 -13.88 -3.13 0.62
C GLU A 53 -13.54 -3.83 -0.72
N ASP A 54 -12.86 -4.98 -0.68
CA ASP A 54 -12.48 -5.82 -1.83
C ASP A 54 -11.60 -5.13 -2.90
N PHE A 55 -10.83 -4.12 -2.53
CA PHE A 55 -9.84 -3.53 -3.43
C PHE A 55 -8.56 -4.38 -3.45
N LEU A 56 -7.74 -4.19 -4.49
CA LEU A 56 -6.40 -4.74 -4.59
C LEU A 56 -5.39 -3.59 -4.59
N VAL A 57 -4.86 -3.25 -3.42
CA VAL A 57 -4.03 -2.06 -3.20
C VAL A 57 -2.69 -2.45 -2.59
N GLN A 58 -1.62 -1.78 -3.02
CA GLN A 58 -0.31 -1.84 -2.37
C GLN A 58 -0.24 -0.77 -1.26
N PRO A 59 -0.25 -1.14 0.03
CA PRO A 59 -0.24 -0.17 1.11
C PRO A 59 1.08 0.60 1.16
N SER A 60 0.99 1.91 1.32
CA SER A 60 2.16 2.80 1.46
C SER A 60 1.73 4.08 2.18
N GLN A 61 2.68 4.80 2.79
CA GLN A 61 2.34 5.89 3.71
C GLN A 61 1.57 7.05 3.07
N THR A 62 1.97 7.50 1.88
CA THR A 62 1.43 8.72 1.26
C THR A 62 0.86 8.51 -0.13
N THR A 63 1.18 7.39 -0.77
CA THR A 63 0.70 7.06 -2.12
C THR A 63 0.36 5.59 -2.17
N LEU A 64 -0.85 5.26 -2.62
CA LEU A 64 -1.33 3.90 -2.77
C LEU A 64 -1.65 3.67 -4.23
N ASP A 65 -1.10 2.61 -4.81
CA ASP A 65 -1.45 2.15 -6.15
C ASP A 65 -2.29 0.89 -6.02
N GLY A 66 -3.36 0.79 -6.82
CA GLY A 66 -4.24 -0.36 -6.74
C GLY A 66 -5.28 -0.45 -7.83
N GLN A 67 -6.18 -1.39 -7.65
CA GLN A 67 -7.32 -1.65 -8.52
C GLN A 67 -8.60 -1.76 -7.69
N SER A 68 -9.68 -1.15 -8.18
CA SER A 68 -11.00 -1.23 -7.54
C SER A 68 -11.70 -2.56 -7.84
N PRO A 69 -12.77 -2.92 -7.10
CA PRO A 69 -13.55 -4.14 -7.37
C PRO A 69 -14.10 -4.21 -8.81
N ALA A 70 -14.39 -3.06 -9.42
CA ALA A 70 -14.79 -2.98 -10.83
C ALA A 70 -13.63 -3.13 -11.84
N GLY A 71 -12.41 -3.40 -11.37
CA GLY A 71 -11.22 -3.57 -12.22
C GLY A 71 -10.55 -2.27 -12.64
N VAL A 72 -10.88 -1.12 -12.01
CA VAL A 72 -10.33 0.19 -12.38
C VAL A 72 -9.03 0.44 -11.63
N SER A 73 -7.92 0.56 -12.35
CA SER A 73 -6.62 0.89 -11.77
C SER A 73 -6.57 2.36 -11.34
N PHE A 74 -6.03 2.65 -10.16
CA PHE A 74 -5.92 4.01 -9.64
C PHE A 74 -4.68 4.21 -8.79
N THR A 75 -4.30 5.48 -8.64
CA THR A 75 -3.32 5.96 -7.67
C THR A 75 -4.03 6.93 -6.72
N LEU A 76 -3.99 6.66 -5.41
CA LEU A 76 -4.44 7.56 -4.36
C LEU A 76 -3.22 8.24 -3.72
N THR A 77 -3.17 9.57 -3.78
CA THR A 77 -2.14 10.37 -3.10
C THR A 77 -2.76 11.15 -1.95
N LEU A 78 -2.20 10.96 -0.74
CA LEU A 78 -2.62 11.64 0.49
C LEU A 78 -1.82 12.92 0.69
N TYR A 79 -2.52 14.03 0.91
CA TYR A 79 -1.95 15.36 1.12
C TYR A 79 -2.10 15.82 2.57
N LYS A 80 -1.35 16.86 2.93
CA LYS A 80 -1.39 17.45 4.27
C LYS A 80 -2.80 17.87 4.72
N ASP A 81 -3.63 18.35 3.80
CA ASP A 81 -4.98 18.78 4.09
C ASP A 81 -5.84 18.80 2.81
N SER A 82 -7.13 19.06 2.96
CA SER A 82 -8.06 19.11 1.82
C SER A 82 -7.73 20.26 0.84
N ALA A 83 -7.20 21.39 1.33
CA ALA A 83 -6.85 22.50 0.46
C ALA A 83 -5.67 22.13 -0.47
N ALA A 84 -4.65 21.45 0.06
CA ALA A 84 -3.53 20.92 -0.71
C ALA A 84 -3.99 19.87 -1.72
N ALA A 85 -4.90 18.98 -1.34
CA ALA A 85 -5.48 17.98 -2.25
C ALA A 85 -6.25 18.66 -3.40
N GLN A 86 -7.10 19.65 -3.10
CA GLN A 86 -7.84 20.41 -4.12
C GLN A 86 -6.90 21.18 -5.05
N ALA A 87 -5.87 21.83 -4.51
CA ALA A 87 -4.87 22.54 -5.30
C ALA A 87 -4.07 21.60 -6.22
N ALA A 88 -3.78 20.38 -5.77
CA ALA A 88 -3.14 19.36 -6.59
C ALA A 88 -4.08 18.82 -7.68
N ALA A 89 -5.34 18.54 -7.35
CA ALA A 89 -6.34 18.07 -8.29
C ALA A 89 -6.67 19.10 -9.38
N ALA A 90 -6.64 20.40 -9.06
CA ALA A 90 -6.85 21.48 -10.03
C ALA A 90 -5.82 21.48 -11.17
N LYS A 91 -4.62 20.90 -10.95
CA LYS A 91 -3.56 20.76 -11.96
C LYS A 91 -3.70 19.47 -12.79
N LYS A 92 -4.66 18.59 -12.48
CA LYS A 92 -4.89 17.31 -13.15
C LYS A 92 -6.11 17.36 -14.07
N ASN A 93 -6.25 16.35 -14.92
CA ASN A 93 -7.40 16.22 -15.82
C ASN A 93 -8.64 15.74 -15.06
N LYS A 94 -9.63 16.61 -14.92
CA LYS A 94 -10.90 16.34 -14.22
C LYS A 94 -11.67 15.11 -14.72
N LYS A 95 -11.41 14.63 -15.94
CA LYS A 95 -12.02 13.40 -16.47
C LYS A 95 -11.53 12.13 -15.78
N PHE A 96 -10.34 12.18 -15.19
CA PHE A 96 -9.62 11.03 -14.63
C PHE A 96 -9.19 11.25 -13.18
N THR A 97 -9.72 12.29 -12.52
CA THR A 97 -9.29 12.67 -11.18
C THR A 97 -10.50 12.90 -10.30
N ALA A 98 -10.47 12.32 -9.11
CA ALA A 98 -11.42 12.56 -8.04
C ALA A 98 -10.68 13.05 -6.80
N VAL A 99 -11.39 13.76 -5.92
CA VAL A 99 -10.88 14.21 -4.62
C VAL A 99 -11.79 13.63 -3.54
N VAL A 100 -11.18 13.03 -2.52
CA VAL A 100 -11.87 12.48 -1.35
C VAL A 100 -11.09 12.94 -0.13
N GLU A 101 -11.70 13.73 0.75
CA GLU A 101 -11.06 14.31 1.93
C GLU A 101 -9.78 15.12 1.56
N ASN A 102 -8.60 14.64 2.00
CA ASN A 102 -7.27 15.13 1.67
C ASN A 102 -6.54 14.23 0.66
N GLY A 103 -7.25 13.32 0.00
CA GLY A 103 -6.74 12.40 -1.00
C GLY A 103 -7.12 12.82 -2.42
N VAL A 104 -6.19 12.65 -3.35
CA VAL A 104 -6.44 12.78 -4.79
C VAL A 104 -6.31 11.41 -5.43
N ILE A 105 -7.35 10.99 -6.14
CA ILE A 105 -7.41 9.71 -6.83
C ILE A 105 -7.25 9.96 -8.32
N ASP A 106 -6.27 9.31 -8.94
CA ASP A 106 -5.96 9.41 -10.35
C ASP A 106 -6.18 8.07 -11.04
N PHE A 107 -7.07 8.00 -12.03
CA PHE A 107 -7.49 6.74 -12.69
C PHE A 107 -7.37 6.79 -14.22
N ARG A 108 -6.39 7.54 -14.74
CA ARG A 108 -6.15 7.70 -16.20
C ARG A 108 -5.72 6.42 -16.90
N GLY A 109 -5.26 5.41 -16.15
CA GLY A 109 -4.75 4.13 -16.68
C GLY A 109 -5.81 3.22 -17.31
N ASN A 110 -7.07 3.67 -17.42
CA ASN A 110 -8.21 2.85 -17.83
C ASN A 110 -8.87 3.35 -19.13
N PRO A 111 -8.18 3.30 -20.28
CA PRO A 111 -8.79 3.63 -21.56
C PRO A 111 -9.84 2.56 -21.94
N SER A 112 -10.86 2.98 -22.70
CA SER A 112 -11.82 2.05 -23.28
C SER A 112 -11.19 1.29 -24.46
N ALA A 113 -11.46 -0.01 -24.56
CA ALA A 113 -11.11 -0.81 -25.74
C ALA A 113 -11.96 -0.46 -26.98
N ILE A 114 -13.11 0.19 -26.77
CA ILE A 114 -14.01 0.66 -27.83
C ILE A 114 -13.70 2.13 -28.12
N ALA A 115 -13.39 2.44 -29.38
CA ALA A 115 -13.12 3.80 -29.83
C ALA A 115 -14.31 4.74 -29.53
N GLY A 116 -14.04 5.86 -28.87
CA GLY A 116 -15.04 6.87 -28.52
C GLY A 116 -15.88 6.58 -27.27
N ALA A 117 -15.83 5.37 -26.71
CA ALA A 117 -16.48 5.09 -25.44
C ALA A 117 -15.72 5.73 -24.25
N PRO A 118 -16.43 6.12 -23.18
CA PRO A 118 -15.81 6.76 -22.04
C PRO A 118 -14.84 5.81 -21.33
N PRO A 119 -13.72 6.33 -20.80
CA PRO A 119 -12.81 5.55 -19.98
C PRO A 119 -13.52 5.04 -18.73
N ALA A 120 -13.08 3.88 -18.22
CA ALA A 120 -13.58 3.39 -16.94
C ALA A 120 -13.20 4.36 -15.81
N LYS A 121 -14.09 4.49 -14.84
CA LYS A 121 -13.96 5.44 -13.74
C LYS A 121 -14.25 4.75 -12.42
N ILE A 122 -13.62 5.25 -11.37
CA ILE A 122 -14.01 4.90 -10.00
C ILE A 122 -15.43 5.42 -9.78
N SER A 123 -16.34 4.51 -9.44
CA SER A 123 -17.75 4.76 -9.18
C SER A 123 -17.95 5.51 -7.86
N LYS A 124 -19.15 6.06 -7.68
CA LYS A 124 -19.49 6.75 -6.41
C LYS A 124 -19.46 5.81 -5.20
N VAL A 125 -19.81 4.53 -5.39
CA VAL A 125 -19.77 3.52 -4.33
C VAL A 125 -18.34 3.28 -3.87
N GLU A 126 -17.42 3.13 -4.83
CA GLU A 126 -15.98 2.95 -4.56
C GLU A 126 -15.35 4.21 -3.96
N LEU A 127 -15.74 5.42 -4.41
CA LEU A 127 -15.30 6.67 -3.77
C LEU A 127 -15.75 6.76 -2.31
N ASN A 128 -16.97 6.29 -1.99
CA ASN A 128 -17.46 6.25 -0.62
C ASN A 128 -16.72 5.20 0.23
N ALA A 129 -16.33 4.06 -0.35
CA ALA A 129 -15.49 3.07 0.31
C ALA A 129 -14.12 3.67 0.69
N ILE A 130 -13.45 4.32 -0.27
CA ILE A 130 -12.20 5.05 -0.03
C ILE A 130 -12.38 6.08 1.08
N LYS A 131 -13.47 6.86 1.05
CA LYS A 131 -13.77 7.84 2.10
C LYS A 131 -13.87 7.19 3.48
N ARG A 132 -14.62 6.10 3.63
CA ARG A 132 -14.77 5.39 4.91
C ARG A 132 -13.42 4.88 5.43
N CYS A 133 -12.60 4.28 4.57
CA CYS A 133 -11.28 3.82 4.97
C CYS A 133 -10.35 4.96 5.37
N MET A 134 -10.41 6.10 4.69
CA MET A 134 -9.69 7.30 5.09
C MET A 134 -10.16 7.83 6.45
N GLU A 135 -11.46 7.82 6.73
CA GLU A 135 -12.01 8.22 8.02
C GLU A 135 -11.58 7.29 9.16
N LYS A 136 -11.60 5.96 8.94
CA LYS A 136 -11.09 4.97 9.92
C LYS A 136 -9.59 5.14 10.21
N ALA A 137 -8.83 5.61 9.23
CA ALA A 137 -7.38 5.79 9.32
C ALA A 137 -6.96 7.16 9.89
N LYS A 138 -7.91 8.02 10.27
CA LYS A 138 -7.64 9.29 10.99
C LYS A 138 -7.24 8.97 12.43
N GLY A 139 -6.12 9.54 12.87
CA GLY A 139 -5.64 9.50 14.26
C GLY A 139 -6.17 10.66 15.09
#